data_AF-A0A085W9M0-F1
#
_entry.id   AF-A0A085W9M0-F1
#
_cell.length_a   1.000
_cell.length_b   1.000
_cell.length_c   1.000
_cell.angle_alpha   90.00
_cell.angle_beta   90.00
_cell.angle_gamma   90.00
#
_symmetry.space_group_name_H-M   'P 1'
#
loop_
_entity.id
_entity.type
_entity.pdbx_description
1 polymer ?
#
loop_
_entity_poly.entity_id
_entity_poly.type
_entity_poly.pdbx_seq_one_letter_code
_entity_poly.pdbx_strand_id
1 'polypeptide(L)'
;MPSEKLHAEMGKYNEELVKAGIMLAGEGLHPSSKGKRIQFSGGKRTVVDGPFAETKELIAGFWLWQVKSMEEAVEWARRCPDPMPGEDAELEIRPVFEADDFGEEFTPELRAQEDRLRAEIEKRAGK
;
A
#
# COMPACT_ATOMS: atom_id res chain seq x y z
N MET A 1 -4.71 -11.28 17.01
CA MET A 1 -5.66 -11.36 15.88
C MET A 1 -6.84 -10.46 16.21
N PRO A 2 -7.41 -9.73 15.25
CA PRO A 2 -8.51 -8.78 15.50
C PRO A 2 -9.77 -9.45 16.05
N SER A 3 -10.62 -8.68 16.74
CA SER A 3 -11.93 -9.14 17.19
C SER A 3 -12.94 -9.18 16.04
N GLU A 4 -14.03 -9.94 16.20
CA GLU A 4 -15.15 -9.96 15.22
C GLU A 4 -15.72 -8.55 14.99
N LYS A 5 -15.89 -7.78 16.06
CA LYS A 5 -16.36 -6.40 15.98
C LYS A 5 -15.45 -5.55 15.09
N LEU A 6 -14.14 -5.61 15.30
CA LEU A 6 -13.16 -4.87 14.51
C LEU A 6 -13.17 -5.31 13.05
N HIS A 7 -13.32 -6.60 12.78
CA HIS A 7 -13.49 -7.10 11.41
C HIS A 7 -14.72 -6.51 10.73
N ALA A 8 -15.87 -6.44 11.41
CA ALA A 8 -17.09 -5.87 10.86
C ALA A 8 -16.98 -4.36 10.62
N GLU A 9 -16.40 -3.61 11.56
CA GLU A 9 -16.22 -2.16 11.45
C GLU A 9 -15.25 -1.82 10.30
N MET A 10 -14.12 -2.52 10.21
CA MET A 10 -13.15 -2.35 9.13
C MET A 10 -13.72 -2.80 7.78
N GLY A 11 -14.49 -3.89 7.75
CA GLY A 11 -15.19 -4.36 6.56
C GLY A 11 -16.17 -3.32 6.03
N LYS A 12 -16.97 -2.72 6.91
CA LYS A 12 -17.88 -1.62 6.53
C LYS A 12 -17.13 -0.41 5.99
N TYR A 13 -16.03 -0.01 6.62
CA TYR A 13 -15.19 1.08 6.14
C TYR A 13 -14.65 0.81 4.73
N ASN A 14 -14.14 -0.40 4.47
CA ASN A 14 -13.69 -0.80 3.13
C ASN A 14 -14.83 -0.79 2.10
N GLU A 15 -16.03 -1.24 2.47
CA GLU A 15 -17.19 -1.13 1.58
C GLU A 15 -17.51 0.32 1.20
N GLU A 16 -17.39 1.27 2.15
CA GLU A 16 -17.62 2.70 1.88
C GLU A 16 -16.59 3.25 0.90
N LEU A 17 -15.31 2.89 1.05
CA LEU A 17 -14.23 3.28 0.13
C LEU A 17 -14.46 2.71 -1.29
N VAL A 18 -14.87 1.45 -1.39
CA VAL A 18 -15.18 0.80 -2.68
C VAL A 18 -16.43 1.43 -3.32
N LYS A 19 -17.50 1.66 -2.55
CA LYS A 19 -18.72 2.33 -3.04
C LYS A 19 -18.46 3.76 -3.50
N ALA A 20 -17.52 4.46 -2.85
CA ALA A 20 -17.06 5.78 -3.28
C ALA A 20 -16.20 5.73 -4.56
N GLY A 21 -15.75 4.54 -4.99
CA GLY A 21 -14.94 4.35 -6.20
C GLY A 21 -13.47 4.75 -6.05
N ILE A 22 -12.97 4.91 -4.82
CA ILE A 22 -11.61 5.41 -4.56
C ILE A 22 -10.61 4.30 -4.24
N MET A 23 -11.06 3.13 -3.77
CA MET A 23 -10.17 2.05 -3.37
C MET A 23 -9.77 1.19 -4.57
N LEU A 24 -8.49 1.24 -4.94
CA LEU A 24 -7.90 0.43 -6.00
C LEU A 24 -7.47 -0.95 -5.48
N ALA A 25 -6.93 -0.99 -4.27
CA ALA A 25 -6.55 -2.21 -3.57
C ALA A 25 -6.49 -1.97 -2.06
N GLY A 26 -6.51 -3.03 -1.26
CA GLY A 26 -6.08 -2.96 0.13
C GLY A 26 -6.07 -4.33 0.78
N GLU A 27 -5.03 -4.58 1.56
CA GLU A 27 -4.71 -5.92 2.07
C GLU A 27 -4.05 -5.82 3.45
N GLY A 28 -4.34 -6.83 4.28
CA GLY A 28 -3.60 -7.09 5.51
C GLY A 28 -2.33 -7.89 5.21
N LEU A 29 -1.23 -7.55 5.85
CA LEU A 29 0.04 -8.25 5.72
C LEU A 29 0.25 -9.25 6.85
N HIS A 30 0.91 -10.36 6.54
CA HIS A 30 1.43 -11.25 7.57
C HIS A 30 2.58 -10.59 8.34
N PRO A 31 2.85 -11.04 9.60
CA PRO A 31 3.97 -10.54 10.36
C PRO A 31 5.29 -10.63 9.59
N SER A 32 6.14 -9.60 9.73
CA SER A 32 7.43 -9.50 9.02
C SER A 32 8.36 -10.71 9.27
N SER A 33 8.19 -11.43 10.38
CA SER A 33 8.90 -12.69 10.67
C SER A 33 8.62 -13.81 9.66
N LYS A 34 7.54 -13.73 8.87
CA LYS A 34 7.25 -14.63 7.76
C LYS A 34 7.76 -14.11 6.41
N GLY A 35 8.31 -12.89 6.38
CA GLY A 35 8.81 -12.24 5.18
C GLY A 35 10.24 -12.65 4.81
N LYS A 36 10.63 -12.26 3.60
CA LYS A 36 12.02 -12.31 3.11
C LYS A 36 12.40 -10.90 2.66
N ARG A 37 13.66 -10.53 2.84
CA ARG A 37 14.26 -9.28 2.34
C ARG A 37 15.34 -9.61 1.33
N ILE A 38 15.49 -8.76 0.33
CA ILE A 38 16.59 -8.82 -0.63
C ILE A 38 17.44 -7.57 -0.42
N GLN A 39 18.67 -7.74 0.04
CA GLN A 39 19.63 -6.65 0.24
C GLN A 39 20.48 -6.47 -1.01
N PHE A 40 20.59 -5.22 -1.47
CA PHE A 40 21.43 -4.82 -2.59
C PHE A 40 22.67 -4.11 -2.05
N SER A 41 23.85 -4.72 -2.20
CA SER A 41 25.12 -4.13 -1.74
C SER A 41 26.28 -4.61 -2.58
N GLY A 42 27.14 -3.69 -3.03
CA GLY A 42 28.32 -4.02 -3.85
C GLY A 42 27.98 -4.82 -5.12
N GLY A 43 26.85 -4.53 -5.75
CA GLY A 43 26.35 -5.26 -6.93
C GLY A 43 25.78 -6.66 -6.65
N LYS A 44 25.76 -7.10 -5.39
CA LYS A 44 25.21 -8.39 -4.97
C LYS A 44 23.78 -8.26 -4.45
N ARG A 45 23.03 -9.35 -4.55
CA ARG A 45 21.68 -9.50 -4.03
C ARG A 45 21.69 -10.65 -3.01
N THR A 46 21.42 -10.35 -1.74
CA THR A 46 21.41 -11.34 -0.67
C THR A 46 20.02 -11.49 -0.10
N VAL A 47 19.52 -12.72 0.00
CA VAL A 47 18.25 -13.03 0.65
C VAL A 47 18.47 -13.14 2.15
N VAL A 48 17.65 -12.43 2.92
CA VAL A 48 17.69 -12.40 4.38
C VAL A 48 16.29 -12.67 4.91
N ASP A 49 16.18 -13.57 5.86
CA ASP A 49 14.90 -13.85 6.53
C ASP A 49 14.48 -12.66 7.40
N GLY A 50 13.17 -12.41 7.47
CA GLY A 50 12.61 -11.42 8.38
C GLY A 50 12.69 -11.86 9.86
N PRO A 51 12.32 -10.98 10.79
CA PRO A 51 11.81 -9.62 10.58
C PRO A 51 12.94 -8.59 10.41
N PHE A 52 12.56 -7.32 10.19
CA PHE A 52 13.28 -6.11 10.65
C PHE A 52 14.30 -6.40 11.77
N ALA A 53 15.63 -6.29 11.55
CA ALA A 53 16.59 -6.47 12.64
C ALA A 53 16.43 -5.38 13.72
N GLU A 54 16.11 -4.15 13.29
CA GLU A 54 15.78 -3.01 14.14
C GLU A 54 14.60 -2.27 13.51
N THR A 55 13.40 -2.44 14.05
CA THR A 55 12.21 -1.69 13.62
C THR A 55 11.46 -1.20 14.84
N LYS A 56 11.17 0.10 14.88
CA LYS A 56 10.27 0.67 15.88
C LYS A 56 8.81 0.30 15.57
N GLU A 57 8.47 0.27 14.30
CA GLU A 57 7.11 0.03 13.79
C GLU A 57 7.15 -0.94 12.60
N LEU A 58 6.07 -1.70 12.42
CA LEU A 58 5.89 -2.63 11.31
C LEU A 58 4.57 -2.36 10.60
N ILE A 59 4.56 -2.49 9.28
CA ILE A 59 3.37 -2.29 8.46
C ILE A 59 2.46 -3.51 8.57
N ALA A 60 1.26 -3.31 9.11
CA ALA A 60 0.25 -4.36 9.27
C ALA A 60 -0.64 -4.55 8.03
N GLY A 61 -0.70 -3.57 7.13
CA GLY A 61 -1.56 -3.57 5.96
C GLY A 61 -1.38 -2.29 5.15
N PHE A 62 -2.07 -2.21 4.02
CA PHE A 62 -2.11 -0.99 3.22
C PHE A 62 -3.46 -0.85 2.51
N TRP A 63 -3.75 0.38 2.11
CA TRP A 63 -4.70 0.68 1.05
C TRP A 63 -3.99 1.41 -0.07
N LEU A 64 -4.42 1.17 -1.31
CA LEU A 64 -4.08 1.98 -2.47
C LEU A 64 -5.35 2.72 -2.90
N TRP A 65 -5.30 4.06 -2.82
CA TRP A 65 -6.44 4.91 -3.16
C TRP A 65 -6.14 5.79 -4.38
N GLN A 66 -7.16 5.99 -5.21
CA GLN A 66 -7.22 7.06 -6.20
C GLN A 66 -8.15 8.14 -5.67
N VAL A 67 -7.56 9.24 -5.20
CA VAL A 67 -8.27 10.41 -4.69
C VAL A 67 -7.90 11.65 -5.50
N LYS A 68 -8.63 12.75 -5.31
CA LYS A 68 -8.42 14.02 -6.00
C LYS A 68 -7.36 14.89 -5.33
N SER A 69 -7.11 14.69 -4.04
CA SER A 69 -6.07 15.43 -3.29
C SER A 69 -5.64 14.73 -2.01
N MET A 70 -4.55 15.23 -1.41
CA MET A 70 -4.07 14.78 -0.10
C MET A 70 -5.10 15.05 1.01
N GLU A 71 -5.81 16.17 0.94
CA GLU A 71 -6.87 16.52 1.90
C GLU A 71 -8.00 15.49 1.86
N GLU A 72 -8.42 15.06 0.67
CA GLU A 72 -9.42 13.98 0.54
C GLU A 72 -8.91 12.67 1.15
N ALA A 73 -7.64 12.30 0.93
CA ALA A 73 -7.06 11.11 1.57
C ALA A 73 -7.10 11.22 3.10
N VAL A 74 -6.72 12.37 3.66
CA VAL A 74 -6.75 12.62 5.11
C VAL A 74 -8.18 12.54 5.65
N GLU A 75 -9.17 13.09 4.94
CA GLU A 75 -10.58 12.99 5.33
C GLU A 75 -11.08 11.55 5.39
N TRP A 76 -10.66 10.71 4.45
CA TRP A 76 -10.98 9.28 4.47
C TRP A 76 -10.23 8.54 5.59
N ALA A 77 -8.94 8.81 5.78
CA ALA A 77 -8.14 8.17 6.81
C ALA A 77 -8.67 8.46 8.22
N ARG A 78 -9.19 9.67 8.48
CA ARG A 78 -9.82 10.03 9.75
C ARG A 78 -11.09 9.23 10.09
N ARG A 79 -11.71 8.57 9.10
CA ARG A 79 -12.88 7.72 9.30
C ARG A 79 -12.52 6.26 9.55
N CYS A 80 -11.25 5.89 9.39
CA CYS A 80 -10.77 4.54 9.61
C CYS A 80 -11.01 4.12 11.07
N PRO A 81 -11.61 2.95 11.33
CA PRO A 81 -11.65 2.38 12.68
C PRO A 81 -10.23 2.20 13.21
N ASP A 82 -10.03 2.38 14.53
CA ASP A 82 -8.74 2.10 15.16
C ASP A 82 -8.32 0.64 14.86
N PRO A 83 -7.24 0.41 14.09
CA PRO A 83 -6.84 -0.92 13.66
C PRO A 83 -6.22 -1.75 14.78
N MET A 84 -5.78 -1.13 15.88
CA MET A 84 -5.16 -1.82 17.02
C MET A 84 -5.67 -1.25 18.36
N PRO A 85 -6.96 -1.45 18.70
CA PRO A 85 -7.54 -0.86 19.91
C PRO A 85 -6.77 -1.25 21.17
N GLY A 86 -6.26 -0.25 21.88
CA GLY A 86 -5.48 -0.42 23.12
C GLY A 86 -3.96 -0.50 22.93
N GLU A 87 -3.48 -0.39 21.70
CA GLU A 87 -2.07 -0.23 21.34
C GLU A 87 -1.91 1.06 20.50
N ASP A 88 -0.67 1.54 20.36
CA ASP A 88 -0.38 2.65 19.47
C ASP A 88 -0.41 2.16 18.01
N ALA A 89 -1.11 2.89 17.14
CA ALA A 89 -1.15 2.63 15.70
C ALA A 89 -1.10 3.93 14.90
N GLU A 90 -0.53 3.85 13.70
CA GLU A 90 -0.39 4.99 12.78
C GLU A 90 -0.84 4.60 11.37
N LEU A 91 -1.45 5.55 10.67
CA LEU A 91 -1.66 5.49 9.22
C LEU A 91 -0.76 6.52 8.54
N GLU A 92 0.18 6.04 7.74
CA GLU A 92 0.99 6.88 6.85
C GLU A 92 0.26 7.07 5.51
N ILE A 93 0.07 8.33 5.09
CA ILE A 93 -0.50 8.65 3.78
C ILE A 93 0.60 9.22 2.90
N ARG A 94 0.85 8.57 1.77
CA ARG A 94 1.88 9.00 0.83
C ARG A 94 1.48 8.80 -0.63
N PRO A 95 1.70 9.80 -1.49
CA PRO A 95 1.47 9.65 -2.92
C PRO A 95 2.37 8.56 -3.52
N VAL A 96 1.83 7.85 -4.51
CA VAL A 96 2.62 7.00 -5.38
C VAL A 96 3.27 7.88 -6.44
N PHE A 97 4.50 7.57 -6.83
CA PHE A 97 5.15 8.25 -7.95
C PHE A 97 4.36 8.06 -9.25
N GLU A 98 4.17 9.15 -9.97
CA GLU A 98 3.66 9.16 -11.34
C GLU A 98 4.80 9.44 -12.33
N ALA A 99 4.56 9.16 -13.61
CA ALA A 99 5.56 9.33 -14.66
C ALA A 99 6.19 10.74 -14.64
N ASP A 100 5.38 11.75 -14.36
CA ASP A 100 5.80 13.16 -14.34
C ASP A 100 6.74 13.51 -13.19
N ASP A 101 6.76 12.73 -12.10
CA ASP A 101 7.64 12.95 -10.96
C ASP A 101 9.12 12.61 -11.27
N PHE A 102 9.37 11.79 -12.29
CA PHE A 102 10.73 11.33 -12.65
C PHE A 102 11.47 12.26 -13.61
N GLY A 103 10.83 13.31 -14.12
CA GLY A 103 11.45 14.29 -15.01
C GLY A 103 11.96 13.70 -16.34
N GLU A 104 13.04 14.28 -16.87
CA GLU A 104 13.61 13.97 -18.19
C GLU A 104 14.30 12.58 -18.26
N GLU A 105 14.81 12.09 -17.13
CA GLU A 105 15.47 10.77 -17.04
C GLU A 105 14.51 9.62 -17.33
N PHE A 106 13.20 9.83 -17.10
CA PHE A 106 12.16 8.91 -17.53
C PHE A 106 11.75 9.23 -18.96
N THR A 107 12.59 8.78 -19.89
CA THR A 107 12.46 9.07 -21.33
C THR A 107 11.10 8.63 -21.89
N PRO A 108 10.66 9.17 -23.05
CA PRO A 108 9.41 8.75 -23.68
C PRO A 108 9.30 7.24 -23.91
N GLU A 109 10.41 6.58 -24.21
CA GLU A 109 10.46 5.13 -24.41
C GLU A 109 10.20 4.36 -23.10
N LEU A 110 10.77 4.84 -21.98
CA LEU A 110 10.57 4.26 -20.65
C LEU A 110 9.13 4.49 -20.16
N ARG A 111 8.56 5.67 -20.39
CA ARG A 111 7.14 5.98 -20.12
C ARG A 111 6.21 5.05 -20.88
N ALA A 112 6.40 4.96 -22.21
CA ALA A 112 5.60 4.07 -23.04
C ALA A 112 5.74 2.60 -22.63
N GLN A 113 6.90 2.20 -22.09
CA GLN A 113 7.07 0.85 -21.54
C GLN A 113 6.26 0.64 -20.26
N GLU A 114 6.28 1.60 -19.32
CA GLU A 114 5.48 1.52 -18.10
C GLU A 114 3.99 1.47 -18.40
N ASP A 115 3.48 2.33 -19.29
CA ASP A 115 2.08 2.35 -19.71
C ASP A 115 1.63 0.98 -20.25
N ARG A 116 2.47 0.36 -21.10
CA ARG A 116 2.19 -0.99 -21.62
C ARG A 116 2.15 -2.04 -20.51
N LEU A 117 3.04 -1.95 -19.53
CA LEU A 117 3.06 -2.89 -18.39
C LEU A 117 1.83 -2.71 -17.51
N ARG A 118 1.43 -1.46 -17.23
CA ARG A 118 0.23 -1.14 -16.45
C ARG A 118 -1.04 -1.67 -17.13
N ALA A 119 -1.20 -1.42 -18.43
CA ALA A 119 -2.34 -1.92 -19.19
C ALA A 119 -2.41 -3.46 -19.22
N GLU A 120 -1.26 -4.15 -19.29
CA GLU A 120 -1.20 -5.61 -19.23
C GLU A 120 -1.58 -6.15 -17.83
N ILE A 121 -1.18 -5.46 -16.75
CA ILE A 121 -1.57 -5.82 -15.37
C ILE A 121 -3.09 -5.67 -15.21
N GLU A 122 -3.66 -4.53 -15.60
CA GLU A 122 -5.10 -4.28 -15.53
C GLU A 122 -5.90 -5.32 -16.32
N LYS A 123 -5.46 -5.64 -17.53
CA LYS A 123 -6.07 -6.67 -18.37
C LYS A 123 -6.05 -8.06 -17.72
N ARG A 124 -5.02 -8.37 -16.92
CA ARG A 124 -4.95 -9.64 -16.17
C ARG A 124 -5.81 -9.62 -14.93
N ALA A 125 -5.90 -8.49 -14.23
CA ALA A 125 -6.75 -8.35 -13.05
C ALA A 125 -8.26 -8.40 -13.39
N GLY A 126 -8.63 -7.99 -14.61
CA GLY A 126 -10.00 -8.09 -15.12
C GLY A 126 -10.39 -9.44 -15.73
N LYS A 127 -9.53 -10.46 -15.67
CA LYS A 127 -9.79 -11.84 -16.13
C LYS A 127 -9.94 -12.79 -14.95
#